data_AF-A0A8S9A0K2-F1
#
_entry.id   AF-A0A8S9A0K2-F1
#
_cell.length_a   1.000
_cell.length_b   1.000
_cell.length_c   1.000
_cell.angle_alpha   90.00
_cell.angle_beta   90.00
_cell.angle_gamma   90.00
#
_symmetry.space_group_name_H-M   'P 1'
#
loop_
_entity.id
_entity.type
_entity.pdbx_description
1 polymer ?
#
loop_
_entity_poly.entity_id
_entity_poly.type
_entity_poly.pdbx_seq_one_letter_code
_entity_poly.pdbx_strand_id
1 'polypeptide(L)'
;MPPNKFTLIPTNPLPAPLHPPSDLATGSQNSVFVSRQALETQFTSTMMDVLGICIDTLQNPDTSSPDTSGPGYRCGFHYLYTSLTGNLGSTQPGDTAISPGFRSAVMLWNARTLTTQQAQDTVYKLGPHSYFSESSYVMHNWTARYWGGKGYEQLLAVKRAHDPGNHFWCHHCVGDNPGDATGDLVGDGAKAQDEFVEQN
;
A
#
# COMPACT_ATOMS: atom_id res chain seq x y z
N MET A 1 21.66 22.33 -15.35
CA MET A 1 20.66 23.40 -15.14
C MET A 1 20.61 23.70 -13.65
N PRO A 2 20.47 24.96 -13.21
CA PRO A 2 20.37 25.26 -11.79
C PRO A 2 19.09 24.65 -11.19
N PRO A 3 19.12 24.13 -9.95
CA PRO A 3 18.00 23.44 -9.30
C PRO A 3 16.74 24.31 -9.09
N ASN A 4 16.82 25.62 -9.26
CA ASN A 4 15.77 26.57 -8.87
C ASN A 4 15.07 27.22 -10.07
N LYS A 5 15.11 26.60 -11.26
CA LYS A 5 14.57 27.25 -12.48
C LYS A 5 13.04 27.19 -12.58
N PHE A 6 12.39 26.31 -11.82
CA PHE A 6 10.94 26.19 -11.78
C PHE A 6 10.47 26.10 -10.32
N THR A 7 9.74 27.11 -9.86
CA THR A 7 9.00 27.03 -8.61
C THR A 7 7.77 26.17 -8.86
N LEU A 8 7.79 24.92 -8.39
CA LEU A 8 6.59 24.11 -8.32
C LEU A 8 5.87 24.46 -7.02
N ILE A 9 4.63 24.95 -7.12
CA ILE A 9 3.74 25.07 -5.97
C ILE A 9 2.92 23.77 -5.97
N PRO A 10 3.26 22.78 -5.14
CA PRO A 10 2.48 21.56 -5.06
C PRO A 10 1.10 21.89 -4.51
N THR A 11 0.07 21.67 -5.31
CA THR A 11 -1.32 21.73 -4.86
C THR A 11 -1.88 20.31 -4.89
N ASN A 12 -2.49 19.86 -3.80
CA ASN A 12 -3.32 18.66 -3.81
C ASN A 12 -4.73 19.08 -4.25
N PRO A 13 -5.18 18.73 -5.47
CA PRO A 13 -6.50 19.13 -5.96
C PRO A 13 -7.64 18.33 -5.29
N LEU A 14 -7.31 17.32 -4.48
CA LEU A 14 -8.30 16.52 -3.76
C LEU A 14 -8.64 17.19 -2.42
N PRO A 15 -9.92 17.17 -2.00
CA PRO A 15 -10.29 17.65 -0.67
C PRO A 15 -9.52 16.86 0.40
N ALA A 16 -9.18 17.54 1.50
CA ALA A 16 -8.60 16.88 2.66
C ALA A 16 -9.47 15.67 3.03
N PRO A 17 -8.87 14.49 3.28
CA PRO A 17 -9.64 13.30 3.59
C PRO A 17 -10.52 13.55 4.82
N LEU A 18 -11.77 13.09 4.77
CA LEU A 18 -12.76 13.24 5.86
C LEU A 18 -12.28 12.64 7.19
N HIS A 19 -11.31 11.72 7.13
CA HIS A 19 -10.67 11.10 8.29
C HIS A 19 -9.16 11.01 8.07
N PRO A 20 -8.34 11.18 9.12
CA PRO A 20 -6.90 11.03 9.01
C PRO A 20 -6.55 9.59 8.59
N PRO A 21 -5.49 9.39 7.78
CA PRO A 21 -4.95 8.06 7.53
C PRO A 21 -4.66 7.33 8.84
N SER A 22 -5.13 6.10 8.95
CA SER A 22 -4.90 5.26 10.14
C SER A 22 -4.99 3.78 9.79
N ASP A 23 -4.54 2.92 10.69
CA ASP A 23 -4.67 1.47 10.51
C ASP A 23 -6.14 0.99 10.49
N LEU A 24 -7.05 1.79 11.05
CA LEU A 24 -8.49 1.56 11.04
C LEU A 24 -9.15 2.04 9.75
N ALA A 25 -8.47 2.88 8.96
CA ALA A 25 -8.99 3.29 7.66
C ALA A 25 -8.93 2.12 6.66
N THR A 26 -9.85 2.15 5.70
CA THR A 26 -9.77 1.24 4.57
C THR A 26 -8.50 1.53 3.80
N GLY A 27 -7.65 0.53 3.69
CA GLY A 27 -6.35 0.64 3.05
C GLY A 27 -6.41 0.72 1.52
N SER A 28 -7.42 1.36 0.92
CA SER A 28 -7.67 1.48 -0.53
C SER A 28 -7.66 0.16 -1.32
N GLN A 29 -6.49 -0.47 -1.50
CA GLN A 29 -6.23 -1.69 -2.27
C GLN A 29 -5.16 -2.56 -1.55
N ASN A 30 -5.49 -3.23 -0.45
CA ASN A 30 -4.52 -4.09 0.24
C ASN A 30 -4.12 -5.30 -0.63
N SER A 31 -2.99 -5.26 -1.32
CA SER A 31 -2.53 -6.40 -2.12
C SER A 31 -1.45 -7.24 -1.44
N VAL A 32 -1.45 -8.54 -1.70
CA VAL A 32 -0.40 -9.46 -1.26
C VAL A 32 0.01 -10.41 -2.39
N PHE A 33 1.31 -10.58 -2.56
CA PHE A 33 1.87 -11.62 -3.40
C PHE A 33 1.83 -12.97 -2.67
N VAL A 34 1.12 -13.93 -3.26
CA VAL A 34 0.90 -15.27 -2.72
C VAL A 34 1.81 -16.26 -3.45
N SER A 35 2.73 -16.87 -2.70
CA SER A 35 3.62 -17.92 -3.20
C SER A 35 2.86 -19.22 -3.45
N ARG A 36 3.46 -20.16 -4.20
CA ARG A 36 2.89 -21.50 -4.38
C ARG A 36 2.66 -22.21 -3.04
N GLN A 37 3.63 -22.13 -2.13
CA GLN A 37 3.51 -22.73 -0.81
C GLN A 37 2.36 -22.10 0.01
N ALA A 38 2.24 -20.76 0.01
CA ALA A 38 1.17 -20.08 0.72
C ALA A 38 -0.21 -20.41 0.12
N LEU A 39 -0.28 -20.53 -1.22
CA LEU A 39 -1.49 -20.97 -1.92
C LEU A 39 -1.94 -22.36 -1.47
N GLU A 40 -1.00 -23.30 -1.30
CA GLU A 40 -1.27 -24.69 -0.93
C GLU A 40 -1.56 -24.88 0.58
N THR A 41 -1.00 -24.03 1.43
CA THR A 41 -1.00 -24.26 2.89
C THR A 41 -1.85 -23.29 3.70
N GLN A 42 -2.07 -22.07 3.23
CA GLN A 42 -2.64 -20.98 4.03
C GLN A 42 -3.78 -20.23 3.35
N PHE A 43 -3.80 -20.18 2.01
CA PHE A 43 -4.74 -19.34 1.28
C PHE A 43 -6.21 -19.62 1.62
N THR A 44 -6.61 -20.90 1.68
CA THR A 44 -7.99 -21.26 2.01
C THR A 44 -8.38 -20.80 3.41
N SER A 45 -7.55 -21.03 4.43
CA SER A 45 -7.85 -20.57 5.79
C SER A 45 -7.92 -19.05 5.85
N THR A 46 -7.00 -18.34 5.19
CA THR A 46 -7.03 -16.86 5.14
C THR A 46 -8.26 -16.34 4.41
N MET A 47 -8.72 -16.99 3.34
CA MET A 47 -9.98 -16.63 2.67
C MET A 47 -11.18 -16.81 3.61
N MET A 48 -11.18 -17.86 4.43
CA MET A 48 -12.23 -18.07 5.44
C MET A 48 -12.18 -17.01 6.55
N ASP A 49 -10.98 -16.60 6.98
CA ASP A 49 -10.83 -15.50 7.95
C ASP A 49 -11.42 -14.20 7.41
N VAL A 50 -11.14 -13.87 6.14
CA VAL A 50 -11.69 -12.68 5.50
C VAL A 50 -13.21 -12.80 5.28
N LEU A 51 -13.72 -13.98 4.93
CA LEU A 51 -15.16 -14.21 4.88
C LEU A 51 -15.81 -14.03 6.25
N GLY A 52 -15.12 -14.42 7.32
CA GLY A 52 -15.52 -14.17 8.71
C GLY A 52 -15.71 -12.69 9.00
N ILE A 53 -14.80 -11.83 8.54
CA ILE A 53 -14.93 -10.36 8.66
C ILE A 53 -16.19 -9.87 7.92
N CYS A 54 -16.43 -10.36 6.70
CA CYS A 54 -17.65 -10.02 5.98
C CYS A 54 -18.91 -10.42 6.77
N ILE A 55 -18.99 -11.67 7.24
CA ILE A 55 -20.14 -12.17 8.02
C ILE A 55 -20.37 -11.37 9.30
N ASP A 56 -19.30 -11.04 10.04
CA ASP A 56 -19.40 -10.23 11.25
C ASP A 56 -19.96 -8.83 10.92
N THR A 57 -19.45 -8.18 9.87
CA THR A 57 -19.94 -6.84 9.49
C THR A 57 -21.39 -6.84 8.98
N LEU A 58 -21.92 -7.97 8.50
CA LEU A 58 -23.34 -8.09 8.17
C LEU A 58 -24.23 -8.04 9.41
N GLN A 59 -23.74 -8.53 10.56
CA GLN A 59 -24.45 -8.52 11.84
C GLN A 59 -24.17 -7.23 12.63
N ASN A 60 -22.94 -6.74 12.55
CA ASN A 60 -22.39 -5.61 13.29
C ASN A 60 -21.76 -4.60 12.31
N PRO A 61 -22.55 -3.68 11.72
CA PRO A 61 -22.04 -2.81 10.66
C PRO A 61 -20.86 -1.94 11.09
N ASP A 62 -19.83 -1.86 10.24
CA ASP A 62 -18.64 -1.03 10.44
C ASP A 62 -18.82 0.32 9.77
N THR A 63 -18.98 1.38 10.58
CA THR A 63 -19.18 2.75 10.11
C THR A 63 -17.98 3.33 9.36
N SER A 64 -16.81 2.68 9.43
CA SER A 64 -15.60 3.03 8.67
C SER A 64 -15.48 2.26 7.34
N SER A 65 -16.45 1.42 7.01
CA SER A 65 -16.49 0.73 5.71
C SER A 65 -16.62 1.74 4.56
N PRO A 66 -15.90 1.52 3.43
CA PRO A 66 -15.99 2.37 2.26
C PRO A 66 -17.21 2.04 1.38
N ASP A 67 -18.00 1.03 1.76
CA ASP A 67 -19.17 0.59 1.02
C ASP A 67 -20.28 1.63 1.11
N THR A 68 -20.52 2.33 0.00
CA THR A 68 -21.59 3.33 -0.12
C THR A 68 -22.97 2.70 -0.37
N SER A 69 -23.03 1.38 -0.58
CA SER A 69 -24.25 0.66 -0.95
C SER A 69 -24.97 -0.02 0.23
N GLY A 70 -24.40 0.03 1.44
CA GLY A 70 -24.96 -0.59 2.64
C GLY A 70 -24.63 0.14 3.95
N PRO A 71 -25.13 -0.35 5.10
CA PRO A 71 -24.96 0.25 6.43
C PRO A 71 -23.54 0.15 7.02
N GLY A 72 -22.53 -0.28 6.26
CA GLY A 72 -21.16 -0.45 6.75
C GLY A 72 -20.57 -1.86 6.55
N TYR A 73 -20.95 -2.58 5.50
CA TYR A 73 -20.48 -3.95 5.26
C TYR A 73 -19.07 -3.98 4.68
N ARG A 74 -18.26 -4.97 5.04
CA ARG A 74 -16.95 -5.24 4.40
C ARG A 74 -16.98 -6.41 3.43
N CYS A 75 -18.18 -6.77 2.98
CA CYS A 75 -18.43 -7.76 1.95
C CYS A 75 -18.32 -7.12 0.56
N GLY A 76 -17.12 -7.10 -0.02
CA GLY A 76 -16.91 -6.51 -1.34
C GLY A 76 -16.01 -7.36 -2.23
N PHE A 77 -15.73 -6.82 -3.40
CA PHE A 77 -14.98 -7.54 -4.41
C PHE A 77 -13.50 -7.59 -4.10
N HIS A 78 -12.92 -8.76 -4.33
CA HIS A 78 -11.50 -9.03 -4.28
C HIS A 78 -11.02 -9.37 -5.69
N TYR A 79 -9.82 -8.91 -6.05
CA TYR A 79 -9.19 -9.30 -7.31
C TYR A 79 -8.11 -10.34 -7.06
N LEU A 80 -8.14 -11.40 -7.86
CA LEU A 80 -7.12 -12.45 -7.89
C LEU A 80 -6.47 -12.42 -9.27
N TYR A 81 -5.22 -11.99 -9.33
CA TYR A 81 -4.46 -11.95 -10.59
C TYR A 81 -3.44 -13.08 -10.62
N THR A 82 -3.36 -13.81 -11.73
CA THR A 82 -2.45 -14.95 -11.91
C THR A 82 -1.35 -14.69 -12.95
N SER A 83 -1.40 -13.53 -13.62
CA SER A 83 -0.40 -13.12 -14.62
C SER A 83 0.88 -12.59 -13.96
N LEU A 84 1.53 -13.44 -13.16
CA LEU A 84 2.77 -13.15 -12.44
C LEU A 84 3.92 -14.03 -12.91
N THR A 85 5.15 -13.60 -12.66
CA THR A 85 6.35 -14.30 -13.13
C THR A 85 6.81 -15.45 -12.25
N GLY A 86 6.14 -15.77 -11.14
CA GLY A 86 6.52 -16.88 -10.26
C GLY A 86 6.06 -18.27 -10.71
N ASN A 87 5.36 -18.37 -11.84
CA ASN A 87 5.04 -19.67 -12.43
C ASN A 87 6.28 -20.35 -13.05
N LEU A 88 6.24 -21.68 -13.17
CA LEU A 88 7.36 -22.45 -13.73
C LEU A 88 7.59 -22.07 -15.20
N GLY A 89 8.84 -21.78 -15.56
CA GLY A 89 9.23 -21.43 -16.92
C GLY A 89 8.94 -19.97 -17.32
N SER A 90 8.39 -19.14 -16.44
CA SER A 90 8.20 -17.72 -16.70
C SER A 90 9.54 -16.97 -16.84
N THR A 91 9.64 -16.10 -17.84
CA THR A 91 10.82 -15.24 -18.03
C THR A 91 10.97 -14.26 -16.87
N GLN A 92 12.18 -14.20 -16.30
CA GLN A 92 12.50 -13.31 -15.18
C GLN A 92 13.80 -12.52 -15.48
N PRO A 93 13.72 -11.38 -16.19
CA PRO A 93 14.90 -10.56 -16.50
C PRO A 93 15.54 -10.01 -15.23
N GLY A 94 16.85 -10.16 -15.05
CA GLY A 94 17.56 -9.75 -13.83
C GLY A 94 17.90 -8.26 -13.76
N ASP A 95 17.81 -7.56 -14.88
CA ASP A 95 18.14 -6.14 -15.10
C ASP A 95 16.91 -5.23 -14.93
N THR A 96 16.06 -5.53 -13.96
CA THR A 96 14.82 -4.78 -13.68
C THR A 96 14.68 -4.48 -12.20
N ALA A 97 13.99 -3.39 -11.88
CA ALA A 97 13.63 -3.02 -10.51
C ALA A 97 12.37 -3.74 -9.96
N ILE A 98 11.90 -4.78 -10.65
CA ILE A 98 10.70 -5.52 -10.25
C ILE A 98 10.94 -6.20 -8.89
N SER A 99 9.97 -6.06 -7.99
CA SER A 99 9.99 -6.67 -6.65
C SER A 99 10.31 -8.18 -6.69
N PRO A 100 11.10 -8.70 -5.74
CA PRO A 100 11.28 -10.14 -5.58
C PRO A 100 9.96 -10.91 -5.43
N GLY A 101 8.90 -10.29 -4.91
CA GLY A 101 7.57 -10.91 -4.79
C GLY A 101 7.00 -11.40 -6.13
N PHE A 102 7.19 -10.64 -7.22
CA PHE A 102 6.74 -11.06 -8.55
C PHE A 102 7.47 -12.32 -9.07
N ARG A 103 8.69 -12.59 -8.59
CA ARG A 103 9.54 -13.71 -9.02
C ARG A 103 9.09 -15.04 -8.43
N SER A 104 8.40 -15.02 -7.29
CA SER A 104 8.02 -16.22 -6.53
C SER A 104 6.50 -16.40 -6.41
N ALA A 105 5.73 -15.34 -6.63
CA ALA A 105 4.27 -15.40 -6.53
C ALA A 105 3.62 -16.00 -7.76
N VAL A 106 2.60 -16.84 -7.51
CA VAL A 106 1.72 -17.41 -8.53
C VAL A 106 0.37 -16.70 -8.58
N MET A 107 0.06 -15.90 -7.54
CA MET A 107 -1.15 -15.11 -7.45
C MET A 107 -0.90 -13.79 -6.71
N LEU A 108 -1.56 -12.72 -7.13
CA LEU A 108 -1.71 -11.47 -6.38
C LEU A 108 -3.15 -11.42 -5.90
N TRP A 109 -3.35 -11.27 -4.59
CA TRP A 109 -4.67 -11.06 -4.02
C TRP A 109 -4.80 -9.62 -3.55
N ASN A 110 -5.72 -8.87 -4.16
CA ASN A 110 -6.12 -7.53 -3.76
C ASN A 110 -7.42 -7.59 -2.94
N ALA A 111 -7.34 -7.22 -1.65
CA ALA A 111 -8.41 -7.24 -0.68
C ALA A 111 -8.88 -5.82 -0.34
N ARG A 112 -9.70 -5.25 -1.24
CA ARG A 112 -10.11 -3.84 -1.24
C ARG A 112 -10.93 -3.42 -0.01
N THR A 113 -11.67 -4.34 0.61
CA THR A 113 -12.61 -4.00 1.68
C THR A 113 -12.00 -4.00 3.08
N LEU A 114 -10.76 -4.44 3.23
CA LEU A 114 -10.13 -4.54 4.53
C LEU A 114 -9.56 -3.20 4.99
N THR A 115 -9.64 -2.95 6.29
CA THR A 115 -8.76 -1.96 6.92
C THR A 115 -7.31 -2.39 6.81
N THR A 116 -6.37 -1.46 6.98
CA THR A 116 -4.95 -1.81 7.03
C THR A 116 -4.67 -2.80 8.16
N GLN A 117 -5.30 -2.62 9.32
CA GLN A 117 -5.19 -3.57 10.45
C GLN A 117 -5.73 -4.95 10.09
N GLN A 118 -6.94 -5.05 9.53
CA GLN A 118 -7.51 -6.32 9.10
C GLN A 118 -6.63 -7.00 8.06
N ALA A 119 -6.01 -6.25 7.15
CA ALA A 119 -5.08 -6.79 6.17
C ALA A 119 -3.80 -7.35 6.82
N GLN A 120 -3.24 -6.65 7.82
CA GLN A 120 -2.13 -7.14 8.65
C GLN A 120 -2.48 -8.45 9.38
N ASP A 121 -3.70 -8.51 9.93
CA ASP A 121 -4.18 -9.66 10.69
C ASP A 121 -4.59 -10.86 9.80
N THR A 122 -4.74 -10.65 8.49
CA THR A 122 -5.18 -11.69 7.55
C THR A 122 -4.24 -11.82 6.35
N VAL A 123 -4.53 -11.12 5.25
CA VAL A 123 -3.93 -11.35 3.93
C VAL A 123 -2.41 -11.15 3.91
N TYR A 124 -1.87 -10.22 4.68
CA TYR A 124 -0.43 -9.98 4.74
C TYR A 124 0.36 -11.11 5.41
N LYS A 125 -0.30 -12.06 6.09
CA LYS A 125 0.34 -13.29 6.58
C LYS A 125 0.72 -14.25 5.47
N LEU A 126 0.08 -14.15 4.29
CA LEU A 126 0.38 -15.00 3.13
C LEU A 126 1.72 -14.68 2.47
N GLY A 127 2.26 -13.47 2.69
CA GLY A 127 3.50 -13.07 2.05
C GLY A 127 4.01 -11.68 2.47
N PRO A 128 5.35 -11.49 2.40
CA PRO A 128 5.97 -10.23 2.82
C PRO A 128 5.91 -9.13 1.75
N HIS A 129 5.42 -9.43 0.55
CA HIS A 129 5.47 -8.50 -0.59
C HIS A 129 4.07 -8.08 -1.06
N SER A 130 3.98 -6.84 -1.56
CA SER A 130 2.75 -6.25 -2.13
C SER A 130 3.06 -5.52 -3.42
N TYR A 131 2.04 -5.36 -4.27
CA TYR A 131 2.19 -4.63 -5.51
C TYR A 131 2.02 -3.13 -5.26
N PHE A 132 3.09 -2.36 -5.42
CA PHE A 132 3.13 -0.91 -5.16
C PHE A 132 1.91 -0.13 -5.69
N SER A 133 1.49 -0.38 -6.93
CA SER A 133 0.38 0.36 -7.56
C SER A 133 -1.02 -0.02 -7.05
N GLU A 134 -1.14 -1.15 -6.37
CA GLU A 134 -2.37 -1.62 -5.75
C GLU A 134 -2.07 -1.95 -4.29
N SER A 135 -1.70 -0.95 -3.51
CA SER A 135 -1.37 -1.15 -2.10
C SER A 135 -2.09 -0.14 -1.22
N SER A 136 -2.03 -0.40 0.09
CA SER A 136 -2.58 0.53 1.06
C SER A 136 -1.84 1.85 1.11
N TYR A 137 -2.63 2.92 1.26
CA TYR A 137 -2.11 4.23 1.60
C TYR A 137 -1.39 4.16 2.95
N VAL A 138 -1.95 3.43 3.92
CA VAL A 138 -1.29 3.19 5.21
C VAL A 138 -0.52 1.87 5.12
N MET A 139 0.80 1.94 5.13
CA MET A 139 1.62 0.73 5.04
C MET A 139 2.92 0.86 5.82
N HIS A 140 3.01 0.05 6.87
CA HIS A 140 4.23 -0.11 7.66
C HIS A 140 5.26 -0.93 6.86
N ASN A 141 6.54 -0.55 6.98
CA ASN A 141 7.65 -1.24 6.31
C ASN A 141 7.46 -1.37 4.78
N TRP A 142 6.86 -0.33 4.16
CA TRP A 142 6.51 -0.30 2.74
C TRP A 142 7.73 -0.49 1.82
N THR A 143 8.91 0.01 2.21
CA THR A 143 10.14 -0.11 1.43
C THR A 143 10.51 -1.58 1.17
N ALA A 144 10.53 -2.39 2.22
CA ALA A 144 10.81 -3.82 2.12
C ALA A 144 9.67 -4.58 1.43
N ARG A 145 8.43 -4.21 1.71
CA ARG A 145 7.23 -4.86 1.14
C ARG A 145 7.13 -4.65 -0.37
N TYR A 146 7.44 -3.46 -0.88
CA TYR A 146 7.40 -3.16 -2.32
C TYR A 146 8.67 -3.58 -3.05
N TRP A 147 9.84 -3.24 -2.53
CA TRP A 147 11.09 -3.30 -3.31
C TRP A 147 12.08 -4.34 -2.78
N GLY A 148 11.89 -4.81 -1.54
CA GLY A 148 12.92 -5.52 -0.78
C GLY A 148 14.07 -4.59 -0.36
N GLY A 149 14.78 -4.93 0.73
CA GLY A 149 15.82 -4.04 1.29
C GLY A 149 16.90 -3.63 0.28
N LYS A 150 17.53 -4.61 -0.37
CA LYS A 150 18.56 -4.37 -1.39
C LYS A 150 18.03 -3.62 -2.62
N GLY A 151 16.83 -3.95 -3.08
CA GLY A 151 16.21 -3.30 -4.23
C GLY A 151 15.91 -1.83 -3.95
N TYR A 152 15.39 -1.54 -2.75
CA TYR A 152 15.13 -0.17 -2.31
C TYR A 152 16.40 0.68 -2.26
N GLU A 153 17.50 0.17 -1.68
CA GLU A 153 18.77 0.90 -1.59
C GLU A 153 19.33 1.27 -2.98
N GLN A 154 19.24 0.34 -3.94
CA GLN A 154 19.68 0.58 -5.31
C GLN A 154 18.82 1.65 -5.99
N LEU A 155 17.50 1.57 -5.84
CA LEU A 155 16.59 2.57 -6.38
C LEU A 155 16.80 3.95 -5.74
N LEU A 156 17.07 3.98 -4.43
CA LEU A 156 17.33 5.21 -3.69
C LEU A 156 18.62 5.89 -4.18
N ALA A 157 19.66 5.11 -4.50
CA ALA A 157 20.88 5.64 -5.11
C ALA A 157 20.59 6.28 -6.47
N VAL A 158 19.79 5.63 -7.32
CA VAL A 158 19.34 6.18 -8.62
C VAL A 158 18.53 7.45 -8.42
N LYS A 159 17.55 7.46 -7.50
CA LYS A 159 16.74 8.63 -7.17
C LYS A 159 17.61 9.80 -6.75
N ARG A 160 18.57 9.61 -5.85
CA ARG A 160 19.47 10.68 -5.38
C ARG A 160 20.39 11.20 -6.48
N ALA A 161 20.82 10.35 -7.41
CA ALA A 161 21.66 10.76 -8.54
C ALA A 161 20.90 11.62 -9.56
N HIS A 162 19.60 11.37 -9.75
CA HIS A 162 18.79 12.03 -10.79
C HIS A 162 17.83 13.10 -10.26
N ASP A 163 17.42 13.02 -9.00
CA ASP A 163 16.55 13.97 -8.32
C ASP A 163 17.05 14.24 -6.88
N PRO A 164 18.23 14.89 -6.73
CA PRO A 164 18.83 15.16 -5.43
C PRO A 164 18.01 16.11 -4.56
N GLY A 165 17.13 16.92 -5.16
CA GLY A 165 16.22 17.84 -4.47
C GLY A 165 14.89 17.21 -4.08
N ASN A 166 14.66 15.93 -4.40
CA ASN A 166 13.40 15.22 -4.20
C ASN A 166 12.19 15.98 -4.77
N HIS A 167 12.35 16.62 -5.92
CA HIS A 167 11.30 17.41 -6.56
C HIS A 167 10.13 16.53 -7.04
N PHE A 168 10.40 15.28 -7.42
CA PHE A 168 9.39 14.30 -7.80
C PHE A 168 9.03 13.43 -6.60
N TRP A 169 8.40 14.01 -5.60
CA TRP A 169 7.97 13.31 -4.39
C TRP A 169 6.56 12.73 -4.54
N CYS A 170 6.33 11.59 -3.89
CA CYS A 170 5.02 11.02 -3.64
C CYS A 170 5.09 10.09 -2.41
N HIS A 171 3.95 9.91 -1.76
CA HIS A 171 3.80 9.00 -0.62
C HIS A 171 4.26 7.58 -0.98
N HIS A 172 5.14 7.00 -0.17
CA HIS A 172 5.79 5.69 -0.36
C HIS A 172 6.57 5.52 -1.68
N CYS A 173 6.90 6.61 -2.35
CA CYS A 173 7.82 6.57 -3.47
C CYS A 173 9.27 6.45 -2.98
N VAL A 174 10.15 5.93 -3.84
CA VAL A 174 11.57 5.86 -3.52
C VAL A 174 12.11 7.25 -3.21
N GLY A 175 12.72 7.41 -2.03
CA GLY A 175 13.20 8.70 -1.51
C GLY A 175 12.27 9.35 -0.50
N ASP A 176 11.09 8.78 -0.26
CA ASP A 176 10.20 9.16 0.85
C ASP A 176 10.71 8.65 2.21
N ASN A 177 10.11 9.12 3.30
CA ASN A 177 10.45 8.70 4.66
C ASN A 177 10.07 7.21 4.87
N PRO A 178 11.04 6.30 5.07
CA PRO A 178 10.75 4.87 5.25
C PRO A 178 10.00 4.57 6.55
N GLY A 179 10.01 5.49 7.52
CA GLY A 179 9.26 5.37 8.78
C GLY A 179 7.85 5.96 8.72
N ASP A 180 7.49 6.62 7.62
CA ASP A 180 6.16 7.21 7.45
C ASP A 180 5.19 6.19 6.84
N ALA A 181 4.40 5.57 7.71
CA ALA A 181 3.37 4.65 7.27
C ALA A 181 2.09 5.37 6.84
N THR A 182 1.78 6.52 7.45
CA THR A 182 0.47 7.18 7.41
C THR A 182 0.42 8.37 6.45
N GLY A 183 1.55 8.80 5.89
CA GLY A 183 1.62 9.95 4.99
C GLY A 183 1.55 11.25 5.76
N ASP A 184 2.34 11.36 6.83
CA ASP A 184 2.51 12.59 7.58
C ASP A 184 3.04 13.69 6.64
N LEU A 185 2.49 14.90 6.74
CA LEU A 185 2.84 15.99 5.84
C LEU A 185 4.32 16.35 5.98
N VAL A 186 5.11 16.11 4.93
CA VAL A 186 6.50 16.54 4.89
C VAL A 186 6.56 18.04 4.58
N GLY A 187 7.13 18.84 5.49
CA GLY A 187 7.41 20.27 5.28
C GLY A 187 6.33 21.24 5.78
N ASP A 188 6.12 22.36 5.08
CA ASP A 188 5.22 23.46 5.49
C ASP A 188 3.74 23.06 5.67
N GLY A 189 3.35 21.86 5.23
CA GLY A 189 2.04 21.27 5.52
C GLY A 189 1.84 20.92 7.00
N ALA A 190 2.90 20.56 7.73
CA ALA A 190 2.83 20.33 9.18
C ALA A 190 2.53 21.64 9.95
N LYS A 191 3.13 22.76 9.51
CA LYS A 191 2.91 24.08 10.12
C LYS A 191 1.48 24.60 9.91
N ALA A 192 0.90 24.35 8.74
CA ALA A 192 -0.47 24.75 8.44
C ALA A 192 -1.52 23.99 9.26
N GLN A 193 -1.20 22.77 9.72
CA GLN A 193 -2.09 21.96 10.55
C GLN A 193 -2.02 22.36 12.03
N ASP A 194 -0.84 22.73 12.53
CA ASP A 194 -0.68 23.31 13.88
C ASP A 194 -1.45 24.64 14.02
N GLU A 195 -1.42 25.51 13.01
CA GLU A 195 -2.17 26.78 13.01
C GLU A 195 -3.70 26.58 12.98
N PHE A 196 -4.19 25.47 12.42
CA PHE A 196 -5.62 25.13 12.38
C PHE A 196 -6.13 24.48 13.68
N VAL A 197 -5.24 23.80 14.42
CA VAL A 197 -5.53 23.19 15.72
C VAL A 197 -5.50 24.26 16.83
N GLU A 198 -4.67 25.29 16.74
CA GLU A 198 -4.67 26.39 17.72
C GLU A 198 -5.89 27.34 17.60
N GLN A 199 -6.68 27.24 16.52
CA GLN A 199 -7.82 28.13 16.27
C GLN A 199 -9.20 27.50 16.55
N ASN A 200 -9.27 26.26 17.07
CA ASN A 200 -10.53 25.60 17.46
C ASN A 200 -10.51 25.05 18.88
#